data_AF-A0A5S3V3T7-F1
#
_entry.id   AF-A0A5S3V3T7-F1
#
_cell.length_a   1.000
_cell.length_b   1.000
_cell.length_c   1.000
_cell.angle_alpha   90.00
_cell.angle_beta   90.00
_cell.angle_gamma   90.00
#
_symmetry.space_group_name_H-M   'P 1'
#
loop_
_entity.id
_entity.type
_entity.pdbx_description
1 polymer ?
#
loop_
_entity_poly.entity_id
_entity_poly.type
_entity_poly.pdbx_seq_one_letter_code
_entity_poly.pdbx_strand_id
1 'polypeptide(L)'
;MLHSLFLSLALKELNKGGTRSYSIFSATSTLSFFVLLNIFSFLMIGELLIGEVFSQINDVLFAQGYFHFVTIISYFLVVAVIYFRFRNINLALQTNSRKSHLGKFAIYAVISGLVYVGILFLSI
;
A
#
# COMPACT_ATOMS: atom_id res chain seq x y z
N MET A 1 9.63 -9.00 0.76
CA MET A 1 9.67 -7.52 0.70
C MET A 1 8.65 -6.85 1.62
N LEU A 2 7.37 -7.27 1.61
CA LEU A 2 6.32 -6.68 2.46
C LEU A 2 6.64 -6.73 3.97
N HIS A 3 7.10 -7.88 4.47
CA HIS A 3 7.47 -8.05 5.88
C HIS A 3 8.63 -7.13 6.31
N SER A 4 9.66 -6.97 5.49
CA SER A 4 10.78 -6.06 5.80
C SER A 4 10.35 -4.59 5.80
N LEU A 5 9.41 -4.21 4.93
CA LEU A 5 8.88 -2.86 4.90
C LEU A 5 7.99 -2.59 6.11
N PHE A 6 7.10 -3.52 6.44
CA PHE A 6 6.28 -3.46 7.64
C PHE A 6 7.16 -3.24 8.89
N LEU A 7 8.19 -4.07 9.05
CA LEU A 7 9.10 -3.95 10.19
C LEU A 7 9.82 -2.60 10.20
N SER A 8 10.30 -2.15 9.04
CA SER A 8 11.02 -0.87 8.95
C SER A 8 10.12 0.32 9.31
N LEU A 9 8.84 0.28 8.91
CA LEU A 9 7.84 1.28 9.28
C LEU A 9 7.52 1.23 10.78
N ALA A 10 7.30 0.04 11.31
CA ALA A 10 6.98 -0.14 12.73
C ALA A 10 8.15 0.30 13.63
N LEU A 11 9.38 -0.06 13.28
CA LEU A 11 10.58 0.39 14.00
C LEU A 11 10.79 1.90 13.89
N LYS A 12 10.50 2.50 12.73
CA LYS A 12 10.59 3.96 12.57
C LYS A 12 9.67 4.68 13.55
N GLU A 13 8.44 4.19 13.74
CA GLU A 13 7.50 4.78 14.70
C GLU A 13 7.87 4.47 16.16
N LEU A 14 8.39 3.27 16.45
CA LEU A 14 8.94 2.96 17.78
C LEU A 14 10.11 3.90 18.15
N ASN A 15 11.03 4.14 17.21
CA ASN A 15 12.19 5.00 17.43
C ASN A 15 11.82 6.47 17.65
N LYS A 16 10.62 6.90 17.25
CA LYS A 16 10.08 8.23 17.56
C LYS A 16 9.43 8.30 18.96
N GLY A 17 9.44 7.21 19.73
CA GLY A 17 8.78 7.10 21.03
C GLY A 17 7.34 6.58 20.97
N GLY A 18 6.89 6.02 19.83
CA GLY A 18 5.57 5.41 19.72
C GLY A 18 5.43 4.13 20.56
N THR A 19 4.20 3.78 20.97
CA THR A 19 3.93 2.49 21.61
C THR A 19 3.93 1.36 20.57
N ARG A 20 4.20 0.12 21.00
CA ARG A 20 4.15 -1.06 20.11
C ARG A 20 2.85 -1.14 19.29
N SER A 21 1.70 -0.96 19.95
CA SER A 21 0.39 -1.04 19.30
C SER A 21 0.21 0.08 18.27
N TYR A 22 0.60 1.31 18.62
CA TYR A 22 0.58 2.45 17.70
C TYR A 22 1.49 2.21 16.49
N SER A 23 2.72 1.76 16.71
CA SER A 23 3.69 1.52 15.65
C SER A 23 3.24 0.41 14.68
N ILE A 24 2.64 -0.67 15.19
CA ILE A 24 2.05 -1.74 14.36
C ILE A 24 0.89 -1.19 13.54
N PHE A 25 -0.01 -0.42 14.16
CA PHE A 25 -1.17 0.15 13.48
C PHE A 25 -0.75 1.16 12.41
N SER A 26 0.17 2.07 12.73
CA SER A 26 0.73 3.05 11.81
C SER A 26 1.43 2.37 10.63
N ALA A 27 2.30 1.37 10.89
CA ALA A 27 2.96 0.60 9.85
C ALA A 27 1.97 -0.14 8.95
N THR A 28 0.92 -0.72 9.54
CA THR A 28 -0.17 -1.37 8.79
C THR A 28 -0.86 -0.38 7.87
N SER A 29 -1.30 0.75 8.42
CA SER A 29 -2.01 1.82 7.71
C SER A 29 -1.19 2.33 6.52
N THR A 30 0.06 2.73 6.77
CA THR A 30 0.98 3.22 5.72
C THR A 30 1.26 2.16 4.65
N LEU A 31 1.54 0.91 5.05
CA LEU A 31 1.82 -0.16 4.08
C LEU A 31 0.58 -0.49 3.23
N SER A 32 -0.61 -0.42 3.81
CA SER A 32 -1.87 -0.67 3.12
C SER A 32 -2.12 0.35 2.03
N PHE A 33 -1.89 1.62 2.31
CA PHE A 33 -1.97 2.69 1.32
C PHE A 33 -1.05 2.40 0.13
N PHE A 34 0.21 2.04 0.39
CA PHE A 34 1.15 1.75 -0.69
C PHE A 34 0.78 0.50 -1.49
N VAL A 35 0.30 -0.55 -0.83
CA VAL A 35 -0.17 -1.75 -1.52
C VAL A 35 -1.35 -1.43 -2.42
N LEU A 36 -2.33 -0.68 -1.91
CA LEU A 36 -3.51 -0.29 -2.69
C LEU A 36 -3.12 0.58 -3.88
N LEU A 37 -2.22 1.56 -3.68
CA LEU A 37 -1.69 2.40 -4.75
C LEU A 37 -1.05 1.56 -5.86
N ASN A 38 -0.20 0.59 -5.50
CA ASN A 38 0.45 -0.28 -6.50
C ASN A 38 -0.55 -1.16 -7.25
N ILE A 39 -1.58 -1.69 -6.55
CA ILE A 39 -2.63 -2.50 -7.18
C ILE A 39 -3.42 -1.65 -8.18
N PHE A 40 -3.86 -0.46 -7.77
CA PHE A 40 -4.64 0.44 -8.64
C PHE A 40 -3.80 0.95 -9.82
N SER A 41 -2.54 1.32 -9.59
CA SER A 41 -1.61 1.65 -10.68
C SER A 41 -1.47 0.48 -11.66
N PHE A 42 -1.25 -0.75 -11.16
CA PHE A 42 -1.09 -1.92 -12.01
C PHE A 42 -2.33 -2.20 -12.85
N LEU A 43 -3.53 -2.08 -12.27
CA LEU A 43 -4.79 -2.31 -12.98
C LEU A 43 -5.03 -1.27 -14.08
N MET A 44 -4.75 0.01 -13.81
CA MET A 44 -4.89 1.09 -14.79
C MET A 44 -3.82 1.01 -15.89
N ILE A 45 -2.56 0.78 -15.54
CA ILE A 45 -1.47 0.60 -16.52
C ILE A 45 -1.68 -0.66 -17.34
N GLY A 46 -2.12 -1.74 -16.70
CA GLY A 46 -2.39 -3.02 -17.35
C GLY A 46 -3.44 -2.88 -18.44
N GLU A 47 -4.50 -2.13 -18.17
CA GLU A 47 -5.52 -1.80 -19.17
C GLU A 47 -4.94 -0.99 -20.33
N LEU A 48 -4.13 0.02 -20.02
CA LEU A 48 -3.51 0.87 -21.03
C LEU A 48 -2.52 0.12 -21.93
N LEU A 49 -1.78 -0.86 -21.39
CA LEU A 49 -0.73 -1.59 -22.13
C LEU A 49 -1.24 -2.86 -22.82
N ILE A 50 -2.23 -3.54 -22.24
CA ILE A 50 -2.67 -4.89 -22.66
C ILE A 50 -4.10 -4.84 -23.23
N GLY A 51 -4.77 -3.68 -23.19
CA GLY A 51 -6.15 -3.51 -23.66
C GLY A 51 -7.17 -3.97 -22.62
N GLU A 52 -8.30 -4.53 -23.07
CA GLU A 52 -9.50 -4.79 -22.24
C GLU A 52 -9.39 -5.93 -21.20
N VAL A 53 -8.18 -6.39 -20.86
CA VAL A 53 -7.97 -7.56 -19.98
C VAL A 53 -8.52 -7.32 -18.57
N PHE A 54 -8.44 -6.09 -18.06
CA PHE A 54 -8.93 -5.72 -16.74
C PHE A 54 -10.18 -4.83 -16.81
N SER A 55 -10.78 -4.63 -17.99
CA SER A 55 -11.94 -3.76 -18.24
C SER A 55 -13.05 -3.95 -17.22
N GLN A 56 -13.53 -5.18 -17.03
CA GLN A 56 -14.60 -5.50 -16.07
C GLN A 56 -14.23 -5.15 -14.62
N ILE A 57 -12.97 -5.35 -14.24
CA ILE A 57 -12.48 -5.05 -12.89
C ILE A 57 -12.36 -3.53 -12.72
N ASN A 58 -11.82 -2.84 -13.72
CA ASN A 58 -11.62 -1.40 -13.72
C ASN A 58 -12.95 -0.65 -13.76
N ASP A 59 -13.92 -1.11 -14.54
CA ASP A 59 -15.27 -0.54 -14.58
C ASP A 59 -15.94 -0.58 -13.22
N VAL A 60 -15.76 -1.67 -12.47
CA VAL A 60 -16.31 -1.79 -11.10
C VAL A 60 -15.52 -0.94 -10.11
N LEU A 61 -14.18 -0.98 -10.17
CA LEU A 61 -13.32 -0.29 -9.21
C LEU A 61 -13.30 1.23 -9.38
N PHE A 62 -13.39 1.71 -10.62
CA PHE A 62 -13.29 3.11 -11.01
C PHE A 62 -14.62 3.70 -11.51
N ALA A 63 -15.75 3.01 -11.28
CA ALA A 63 -17.08 3.55 -11.55
C ALA A 63 -17.28 4.91 -10.85
N GLN A 64 -17.56 5.97 -11.61
CA GLN A 64 -17.73 7.33 -11.06
C GLN A 64 -18.75 7.40 -9.91
N GLY A 65 -19.81 6.59 -9.94
CA GLY A 65 -20.86 6.60 -8.91
C GLY A 65 -20.44 6.03 -7.55
N TYR A 66 -19.46 5.13 -7.50
CA TYR A 66 -19.09 4.41 -6.27
C TYR A 66 -17.58 4.39 -5.98
N PHE A 67 -16.77 5.08 -6.79
CA PHE A 67 -15.31 5.08 -6.68
C PHE A 67 -14.80 5.37 -5.26
N HIS A 68 -15.34 6.41 -4.60
CA HIS A 68 -14.95 6.76 -3.23
C HIS A 68 -15.26 5.63 -2.23
N PHE A 69 -16.43 5.01 -2.36
CA PHE A 69 -16.87 3.92 -1.49
C PHE A 69 -16.01 2.68 -1.69
N VAL A 70 -15.77 2.29 -2.95
CA VAL A 70 -14.93 1.15 -3.31
C VAL A 70 -13.48 1.36 -2.83
N THR A 71 -12.95 2.57 -2.98
CA THR A 71 -11.60 2.92 -2.52
C THR A 71 -11.49 2.80 -0.99
N ILE A 72 -12.46 3.32 -0.25
CA ILE A 72 -12.46 3.27 1.23
C ILE A 72 -12.55 1.82 1.72
N ILE A 73 -13.48 1.03 1.15
CA ILE A 73 -13.62 -0.39 1.53
C ILE A 73 -12.35 -1.18 1.21
N SER A 74 -11.79 -0.99 0.01
CA SER A 74 -10.57 -1.67 -0.40
C SER A 74 -9.40 -1.33 0.51
N TYR A 75 -9.29 -0.06 0.93
CA TYR A 75 -8.29 0.37 1.91
C TYR A 75 -8.44 -0.38 3.23
N PHE A 76 -9.62 -0.39 3.83
CA PHE A 76 -9.85 -1.08 5.11
C PHE A 76 -9.66 -2.59 5.01
N LEU A 77 -10.01 -3.20 3.88
CA LEU A 77 -9.78 -4.62 3.62
C LEU A 77 -8.28 -4.93 3.60
N VAL A 78 -7.48 -4.14 2.90
CA VAL A 78 -6.02 -4.29 2.87
C VAL A 78 -5.41 -4.06 4.26
N VAL A 79 -5.89 -3.05 5.00
CA VAL A 79 -5.48 -2.80 6.39
C VAL A 79 -5.74 -4.03 7.27
N ALA A 80 -6.95 -4.60 7.21
CA ALA A 80 -7.29 -5.78 7.99
C ALA A 80 -6.37 -6.96 7.65
N VAL A 81 -6.16 -7.24 6.36
CA VAL A 81 -5.28 -8.33 5.90
C VAL A 81 -3.85 -8.16 6.41
N ILE A 82 -3.28 -6.95 6.27
CA ILE A 82 -1.91 -6.66 6.72
C ILE A 82 -1.82 -6.73 8.25
N TYR A 83 -2.82 -6.22 8.96
CA TYR A 83 -2.87 -6.25 10.42
C TYR A 83 -2.90 -7.68 10.94
N PHE A 84 -3.83 -8.52 10.47
CA PHE A 84 -3.93 -9.92 10.90
C PHE A 84 -2.66 -10.70 10.59
N ARG A 85 -2.01 -10.41 9.46
CA ARG A 85 -0.77 -11.06 9.06
C ARG A 85 0.43 -10.71 9.94
N PHE A 86 0.52 -9.47 10.43
CA PHE A 86 1.73 -8.96 11.08
C PHE A 86 1.58 -8.54 12.55
N ARG A 87 0.37 -8.58 13.12
CA ARG A 87 0.10 -8.23 14.53
C ARG A 87 0.96 -9.00 15.54
N ASN A 88 1.35 -10.24 15.20
CA ASN A 88 2.10 -11.13 16.10
C ASN A 88 3.63 -11.00 15.95
N ILE A 89 4.13 -10.08 15.12
CA ILE A 89 5.58 -9.91 14.96
C ILE A 89 6.19 -9.39 16.27
N ASN A 90 7.28 -10.04 16.70
CA ASN A 90 8.10 -9.57 17.79
C ASN A 90 9.11 -8.53 17.27
N LEU A 91 8.80 -7.26 17.49
CA LEU A 91 9.62 -6.12 17.04
C LEU A 91 10.97 -6.03 17.77
N ALA A 92 11.09 -6.60 18.97
CA ALA A 92 12.30 -6.54 19.80
C ALA A 92 13.42 -7.48 19.32
N LEU A 93 13.10 -8.55 18.61
CA LEU A 93 14.08 -9.54 18.13
C LEU A 93 14.74 -9.16 16.79
N GLN A 94 14.20 -8.18 16.06
CA GLN A 94 14.60 -7.88 14.68
C GLN A 94 15.31 -6.53 14.49
N THR A 95 15.55 -5.78 15.56
CA THR A 95 16.32 -4.52 15.55
C THR A 95 17.77 -4.70 15.11
N ASN A 96 18.37 -5.88 15.33
CA ASN A 96 19.79 -6.13 15.06
C ASN A 96 20.12 -6.51 13.61
N SER A 97 19.16 -6.56 12.70
CA SER A 97 19.42 -7.02 11.33
C SER A 97 18.48 -6.39 10.32
N ARG A 98 18.83 -5.22 9.75
CA ARG A 98 18.73 -4.99 8.30
C ARG A 98 19.08 -3.57 7.82
N LYS A 99 19.78 -3.56 6.68
CA LYS A 99 19.88 -2.45 5.74
C LYS A 99 18.48 -2.07 5.24
N SER A 100 18.12 -0.79 5.37
CA SER A 100 16.76 -0.31 5.07
C SER A 100 16.48 -0.37 3.57
N HIS A 101 15.49 -1.18 3.15
CA HIS A 101 14.94 -1.17 1.79
C HIS A 101 13.81 -0.12 1.63
N LEU A 102 13.57 0.70 2.67
CA LEU A 102 12.55 1.73 2.72
C LEU A 102 12.71 2.77 1.60
N GLY A 103 13.93 3.24 1.35
CA GLY A 103 14.20 4.25 0.33
C GLY A 103 13.81 3.79 -1.08
N LYS A 104 14.23 2.58 -1.46
CA LYS A 104 13.87 2.00 -2.78
C LYS A 104 12.35 1.82 -2.92
N PHE A 105 11.69 1.31 -1.89
CA PHE A 105 10.24 1.14 -1.91
C PHE A 105 9.49 2.47 -1.98
N ALA A 106 9.90 3.48 -1.21
CA ALA A 106 9.31 4.80 -1.26
C ALA A 106 9.42 5.40 -2.67
N ILE A 107 10.57 5.25 -3.34
CA ILE A 107 10.75 5.69 -4.73
C ILE A 107 9.77 4.97 -5.66
N TYR A 108 9.65 3.63 -5.58
CA TYR A 108 8.69 2.88 -6.38
C TYR A 108 7.24 3.31 -6.13
N ALA A 109 6.88 3.53 -4.87
CA ALA A 109 5.54 3.97 -4.51
C ALA A 109 5.23 5.38 -5.02
N VAL A 110 6.18 6.32 -4.94
CA VAL A 110 6.02 7.67 -5.48
C VAL A 110 5.87 7.62 -7.00
N ILE A 111 6.70 6.84 -7.70
CA ILE A 111 6.59 6.65 -9.15
C ILE A 111 5.23 6.04 -9.50
N SER A 112 4.81 4.99 -8.80
CA SER A 112 3.49 4.36 -8.97
C SER A 112 2.36 5.36 -8.79
N GLY A 113 2.45 6.23 -7.77
CA GLY A 113 1.47 7.27 -7.51
C GLY A 113 1.42 8.34 -8.60
N LEU A 114 2.58 8.80 -9.08
CA LEU A 114 2.66 9.75 -10.19
C LEU A 114 2.07 9.16 -11.48
N VAL A 115 2.35 7.89 -11.76
CA VAL A 115 1.77 7.19 -12.90
C VAL A 115 0.25 7.03 -12.74
N TYR A 116 -0.22 6.66 -11.55
CA TYR A 116 -1.66 6.58 -11.27
C TYR A 116 -2.37 7.90 -11.53
N VAL A 117 -1.87 9.00 -10.94
CA VAL A 117 -2.44 10.33 -11.12
C VAL A 117 -2.39 10.74 -12.60
N GLY A 118 -1.27 10.51 -13.28
CA GLY A 118 -1.11 10.82 -14.70
C GLY A 118 -2.11 10.10 -15.60
N ILE A 119 -2.33 8.79 -15.38
CA ILE A 119 -3.32 8.03 -16.14
C ILE A 119 -4.73 8.52 -15.83
N LEU A 120 -5.04 8.78 -14.56
CA LEU A 120 -6.36 9.26 -14.15
C LEU A 120 -6.76 10.54 -14.89
N PHE A 121 -5.81 11.46 -15.12
CA PHE A 121 -6.01 12.66 -15.93
C PHE A 121 -6.08 12.43 -17.44
N LEU A 122 -5.48 11.35 -17.97
CA LEU A 122 -5.57 10.98 -19.39
C LEU A 122 -6.89 10.24 -19.71
N SER A 123 -7.50 9.61 -18.71
CA SER A 123 -8.75 8.86 -18.81
C SER A 123 -10.02 9.69 -18.51
N ILE A 124 -9.88 10.98 -18.22
CA ILE A 124 -10.98 11.97 -18.10
C ILE A 124 -11.06 12.75 -19.42
#